data_AF-A0A315XJ34-F1
#
_entry.id   AF-A0A315XJ34-F1
#
_cell.length_a   1.000
_cell.length_b   1.000
_cell.length_c   1.000
_cell.angle_alpha   90.00
_cell.angle_beta   90.00
_cell.angle_gamma   90.00
#
_symmetry.space_group_name_H-M   'P 1'
#
loop_
_entity.id
_entity.type
_entity.pdbx_description
1 polymer ?
#
loop_
_entity_poly.entity_id
_entity_poly.type
_entity_poly.pdbx_seq_one_letter_code
_entity_poly.pdbx_strand_id
1 'polypeptide(L)'
;MKLLKVVLIISMVLLFTGCIENIADRFEKIDVVYVNLTVLTEGNETLITVNRASMGEVNKLNAPGFVVPDKFPGIYIKLKQAINASKPLLVNDISVPNGINYIGSGNYSFTIQLYKNTLNESMPVYIYSEIIDNRSMRLGRSITSVNLTK
;
A
#
# COMPACT_ATOMS: atom_id res chain seq x y z
N MET A 1 -21.98 -0.90 55.66
CA MET A 1 -22.23 -1.92 54.60
C MET A 1 -22.95 -1.38 53.36
N LYS A 2 -23.88 -0.41 53.45
CA LYS A 2 -24.63 0.09 52.28
C LYS A 2 -23.78 0.88 51.27
N LEU A 3 -22.89 1.77 51.75
CA LEU A 3 -22.02 2.59 50.89
C LEU A 3 -21.02 1.74 50.08
N LEU A 4 -20.43 0.72 50.72
CA LEU A 4 -19.47 -0.19 50.10
C LEU A 4 -20.10 -0.92 48.89
N LYS A 5 -21.36 -1.36 49.01
CA LYS A 5 -22.09 -2.04 47.93
C LYS A 5 -22.37 -1.09 46.74
N VAL A 6 -22.68 0.17 47.02
CA VAL A 6 -22.93 1.18 45.97
C VAL A 6 -21.66 1.51 45.20
N VAL A 7 -20.53 1.69 45.89
CA VAL A 7 -19.22 1.92 45.24
C VAL A 7 -18.82 0.73 44.37
N LEU A 8 -19.09 -0.50 44.82
CA LEU A 8 -18.76 -1.72 44.07
C LEU A 8 -19.59 -1.85 42.77
N ILE A 9 -20.86 -1.47 42.82
CA ILE A 9 -21.74 -1.46 41.63
C ILE A 9 -21.28 -0.39 40.63
N ILE A 10 -20.97 0.82 41.11
CA ILE A 10 -20.49 1.92 40.24
C ILE A 10 -19.17 1.55 39.57
N SER A 11 -18.24 0.95 40.31
CA SER A 11 -16.95 0.50 39.75
C SER A 11 -17.12 -0.67 38.77
N MET A 12 -18.01 -1.63 39.01
CA MET A 12 -18.36 -2.64 38.01
C MET A 12 -18.93 -2.01 36.75
N VAL A 13 -19.91 -1.10 36.87
CA VAL A 13 -20.51 -0.44 35.70
C VAL A 13 -19.47 0.35 34.91
N LEU A 14 -18.59 1.10 35.58
CA LEU A 14 -17.49 1.83 34.92
C LEU A 14 -16.49 0.90 34.21
N LEU A 15 -16.21 -0.29 34.77
CA LEU A 15 -15.36 -1.31 34.12
C LEU A 15 -16.04 -1.94 32.90
N PHE A 16 -17.37 -2.11 32.92
CA PHE A 16 -18.12 -2.66 31.78
C PHE A 16 -18.41 -1.63 30.68
N THR A 17 -18.66 -0.36 31.02
CA THR A 17 -18.95 0.69 30.04
C THR A 17 -17.68 1.36 29.48
N GLY A 18 -16.58 1.35 30.23
CA GLY A 18 -15.32 2.00 29.84
C GLY A 18 -14.40 1.17 28.94
N CYS A 19 -14.67 -0.13 28.74
CA CYS A 19 -13.74 -1.05 28.07
C CYS A 19 -14.21 -1.60 26.72
N ILE A 20 -15.37 -1.21 26.19
CA ILE A 20 -15.89 -1.75 24.91
C ILE A 20 -16.38 -0.63 23.99
N GLU A 21 -15.60 0.44 23.87
CA GLU A 21 -15.60 1.16 22.60
C GLU A 21 -14.60 0.45 21.70
N ASN A 22 -15.16 -0.21 20.68
CA ASN A 22 -14.48 -1.00 19.66
C ASN A 22 -13.13 -0.37 19.27
N ILE A 23 -12.03 -0.90 19.83
CA ILE A 23 -10.67 -0.32 19.68
C ILE A 23 -10.29 -0.20 18.19
N ALA A 24 -10.87 -1.06 17.34
CA ALA A 24 -10.72 -1.04 15.89
C ALA A 24 -11.26 0.24 15.23
N ASP A 25 -12.31 0.87 15.77
CA ASP A 25 -12.93 2.08 15.21
C ASP A 25 -12.19 3.38 15.61
N ARG A 26 -11.17 3.30 16.47
CA ARG A 26 -10.36 4.46 16.89
C ARG A 26 -9.17 4.78 15.99
N PHE A 27 -8.80 3.88 15.07
CA PHE A 27 -7.62 4.09 14.23
C PHE A 27 -7.99 4.83 12.94
N GLU A 28 -7.29 5.93 12.65
CA GLU A 28 -7.37 6.59 11.35
C GLU A 28 -7.07 5.56 10.25
N LYS A 29 -7.99 5.38 9.31
CA LYS A 29 -7.79 4.54 8.12
C LYS A 29 -7.11 5.36 7.04
N ILE A 30 -6.31 4.68 6.22
CA ILE A 30 -5.63 5.27 5.08
C ILE A 30 -5.91 4.46 3.81
N ASP A 31 -6.00 5.15 2.68
CA ASP A 31 -6.15 4.51 1.37
C ASP A 31 -4.83 3.83 0.95
N VAL A 32 -4.96 2.61 0.46
CA VAL A 32 -3.87 1.81 -0.12
C VAL A 32 -4.28 1.20 -1.44
N VAL A 33 -3.28 0.84 -2.24
CA VAL A 33 -3.45 0.04 -3.45
C VAL A 33 -2.76 -1.30 -3.26
N TYR A 34 -3.51 -2.38 -3.43
CA TYR A 34 -2.97 -3.72 -3.49
C TYR A 34 -2.55 -4.02 -4.93
N VAL A 35 -1.29 -4.34 -5.15
CA VAL A 35 -0.73 -4.66 -6.46
C VAL A 35 -0.12 -6.05 -6.43
N ASN A 36 -0.56 -6.92 -7.34
CA ASN A 36 0.05 -8.22 -7.58
C ASN A 36 0.75 -8.21 -8.93
N LEU A 37 2.01 -8.65 -8.93
CA LEU A 37 2.81 -8.82 -10.14
C LEU A 37 3.38 -10.23 -10.25
N THR A 38 3.60 -10.66 -11.49
CA THR A 38 4.41 -11.83 -11.83
C THR A 38 5.74 -11.34 -12.36
N VAL A 39 6.83 -11.93 -11.88
CA VAL A 39 8.15 -11.83 -12.50
C VAL A 39 8.48 -13.14 -13.18
N LEU A 40 8.87 -13.08 -14.44
CA LEU A 40 9.38 -14.21 -15.21
C LEU A 40 10.80 -13.92 -15.68
N THR A 41 11.68 -14.90 -15.58
CA THR A 41 13.03 -14.82 -16.13
C THR A 41 13.12 -15.83 -17.27
N GLU A 42 13.17 -15.33 -18.50
CA GLU A 42 13.30 -16.15 -19.71
C GLU A 42 14.62 -15.78 -20.40
N GLY A 43 15.54 -16.73 -20.45
CA GLY A 43 16.90 -16.47 -20.93
C GLY A 43 17.61 -15.41 -20.09
N ASN A 44 18.04 -14.31 -20.72
CA ASN A 44 18.69 -13.16 -20.07
C ASN A 44 17.73 -12.01 -19.77
N GLU A 45 16.43 -12.16 -20.06
CA GLU A 45 15.43 -11.11 -19.86
C GLU A 45 14.59 -11.37 -18.61
N THR A 46 14.34 -10.30 -17.85
CA THR A 46 13.40 -10.33 -16.72
C THR A 46 12.17 -9.53 -17.08
N LEU A 47 11.05 -10.24 -17.25
CA LEU A 47 9.74 -9.69 -17.57
C LEU A 47 8.94 -9.47 -16.29
N ILE A 48 8.25 -8.34 -16.21
CA ILE A 48 7.39 -8.00 -15.09
C ILE A 48 5.98 -7.73 -15.63
N THR A 49 4.98 -8.40 -15.08
CA THR A 49 3.59 -8.24 -15.49
C THR A 49 2.74 -7.91 -14.27
N VAL A 50 1.94 -6.84 -14.35
CA VAL A 50 0.96 -6.53 -13.30
C VAL A 50 -0.31 -7.34 -13.57
N ASN A 51 -0.65 -8.25 -12.67
CA ASN A 51 -1.81 -9.15 -12.83
C ASN A 51 -3.10 -8.53 -12.31
N ARG A 52 -3.00 -7.80 -11.18
CA ARG A 52 -4.16 -7.22 -10.49
C ARG A 52 -3.74 -5.99 -9.71
N ALA A 53 -4.57 -4.96 -9.76
CA ALA A 53 -4.49 -3.80 -8.89
C ALA A 53 -5.89 -3.43 -8.39
N SER A 54 -6.01 -3.14 -7.10
CA SER A 54 -7.29 -2.73 -6.49
C SER A 54 -7.08 -1.81 -5.30
N MET A 55 -8.04 -0.93 -5.06
CA MET A 55 -8.06 -0.05 -3.88
C MET A 55 -8.49 -0.80 -2.63
N GLY A 56 -8.13 -0.25 -1.47
CA GLY A 56 -8.72 -0.59 -0.19
C GLY A 56 -8.21 0.33 0.92
N GLU A 57 -8.53 -0.02 2.16
CA GLU A 57 -8.15 0.76 3.34
C GLU A 57 -7.44 -0.13 4.37
N VAL A 58 -6.44 0.44 5.04
CA VAL A 58 -5.79 -0.18 6.20
C VAL A 58 -5.70 0.81 7.35
N ASN A 59 -5.61 0.29 8.58
CA ASN A 59 -5.34 1.12 9.75
C ASN A 59 -3.97 1.80 9.58
N LYS A 60 -3.86 3.09 9.91
CA LYS A 60 -2.63 3.88 9.75
C LYS A 60 -1.40 3.28 10.44
N LEU A 61 -1.59 2.54 11.53
CA LEU A 61 -0.50 1.82 12.21
C LEU A 61 0.08 0.65 11.39
N ASN A 62 -0.73 0.09 10.49
CA ASN A 62 -0.36 -1.03 9.61
C ASN A 62 0.00 -0.57 8.19
N ALA A 63 0.03 0.75 7.98
CA ALA A 63 0.36 1.36 6.72
C ALA A 63 1.79 1.01 6.29
N PRO A 64 2.00 0.38 5.14
CA PRO A 64 3.34 0.20 4.61
C PRO A 64 3.90 1.56 4.17
N GLY A 65 4.97 2.00 4.82
CA GLY A 65 5.72 3.20 4.45
C GLY A 65 6.73 2.94 3.33
N PHE A 66 7.70 3.85 3.20
CA PHE A 66 8.86 3.59 2.34
C PHE A 66 9.67 2.43 2.93
N VAL A 67 9.68 1.31 2.21
CA VAL A 67 10.45 0.12 2.59
C VAL A 67 11.58 -0.06 1.59
N VAL A 68 12.81 -0.06 2.12
CA VAL A 68 13.98 -0.48 1.35
C VAL A 68 14.16 -1.99 1.59
N PRO A 69 14.25 -2.80 0.53
CA PRO A 69 14.59 -4.22 0.62
C PRO A 69 15.86 -4.44 1.45
N ASP A 70 15.87 -5.43 2.34
CA ASP A 70 17.03 -5.81 3.16
C ASP A 70 18.06 -6.62 2.37
N LYS A 71 17.67 -7.19 1.22
CA LYS A 71 18.55 -7.89 0.28
C LYS A 71 18.38 -7.31 -1.11
N PHE A 72 19.50 -7.09 -1.78
CA PHE A 72 19.54 -6.77 -3.20
C PHE A 72 19.77 -8.03 -4.04
N PRO A 73 19.20 -8.13 -5.24
CA PRO A 73 18.29 -7.17 -5.91
C PRO A 73 16.92 -7.00 -5.23
N GLY A 74 16.30 -5.83 -5.43
CA GLY A 74 15.00 -5.46 -4.87
C GLY A 74 13.97 -5.12 -5.95
N ILE A 75 12.70 -5.43 -5.71
CA ILE A 75 11.58 -5.00 -6.56
C ILE A 75 10.96 -3.76 -5.94
N TYR A 76 10.74 -2.73 -6.74
CA TYR A 76 10.14 -1.46 -6.33
C TYR A 76 8.87 -1.19 -7.14
N ILE A 77 7.82 -0.70 -6.46
CA ILE A 77 6.61 -0.20 -7.10
C ILE A 77 6.35 1.25 -6.69
N LYS A 78 5.97 2.04 -7.70
CA LYS A 78 5.50 3.40 -7.54
C LYS A 78 4.24 3.64 -8.37
N LEU A 79 3.28 4.37 -7.79
CA LEU A 79 2.07 4.79 -8.49
C LEU A 79 2.21 6.24 -8.92
N LYS A 80 1.91 6.50 -10.19
CA LYS A 80 1.79 7.84 -10.73
C LYS A 80 0.44 8.05 -11.36
N GLN A 81 -0.05 9.27 -11.34
CA GLN A 81 -1.31 9.61 -11.97
C GLN A 81 -1.11 10.72 -12.99
N ALA A 82 -1.81 10.60 -14.12
CA ALA A 82 -1.90 11.69 -15.08
C ALA A 82 -2.58 12.90 -14.47
N ILE A 83 -1.98 14.07 -14.64
CA ILE A 83 -2.56 15.35 -14.29
C ILE A 83 -2.83 16.11 -15.58
N ASN A 84 -4.11 16.46 -15.76
CA ASN A 84 -4.63 17.35 -16.78
C ASN A 84 -4.54 16.79 -18.22
N ALA A 85 -5.69 16.49 -18.82
CA ALA A 85 -5.79 15.90 -20.15
C ALA A 85 -5.47 16.88 -21.31
N SER A 86 -5.33 18.18 -21.03
CA SER A 86 -5.25 19.26 -22.02
C SER A 86 -3.83 19.80 -22.28
N LYS A 87 -2.79 19.20 -21.69
CA LYS A 87 -1.35 19.49 -21.90
C LYS A 87 -0.59 18.16 -22.01
N PRO A 88 0.70 18.11 -22.44
CA PRO A 88 1.46 16.86 -22.39
C PRO A 88 1.31 16.23 -21.01
N LEU A 89 0.83 14.97 -20.97
CA LEU A 89 0.45 14.25 -19.75
C LEU A 89 1.56 14.34 -18.71
N LEU A 90 1.39 15.22 -17.72
CA LEU A 90 2.29 15.29 -16.57
C LEU A 90 1.87 14.18 -15.62
N VAL A 91 2.78 13.27 -15.31
CA VAL A 91 2.54 12.20 -14.34
C VAL A 91 3.16 12.57 -12.99
N ASN A 92 2.32 12.70 -11.97
CA ASN A 92 2.78 12.97 -10.61
C ASN A 92 2.73 11.72 -9.76
N ASP A 93 3.68 11.62 -8.82
CA ASP A 93 3.67 10.56 -7.84
C ASP A 93 2.51 10.75 -6.86
N ILE A 94 1.68 9.72 -6.73
CA ILE A 94 0.52 9.74 -5.82
C ILE A 94 0.70 8.81 -4.63
N SER A 95 1.80 8.05 -4.60
CA SER A 95 2.07 7.05 -3.56
C SER A 95 3.44 7.18 -2.93
N VAL A 96 3.55 6.64 -1.72
CA VAL A 96 4.83 6.33 -1.10
C VAL A 96 5.43 5.12 -1.84
N PRO A 97 6.72 5.16 -2.27
CA PRO A 97 7.33 4.00 -2.92
C PRO A 97 7.38 2.82 -1.96
N ASN A 98 7.14 1.61 -2.47
CA ASN A 98 7.25 0.38 -1.68
C ASN A 98 8.16 -0.62 -2.41
N GLY A 99 8.97 -1.37 -1.65
CA GLY A 99 9.85 -2.38 -2.20
C GLY A 99 9.96 -3.63 -1.33
N ILE A 100 10.30 -4.76 -1.98
CA ILE A 100 10.55 -6.06 -1.33
C ILE A 100 11.73 -6.77 -2.00
N ASN A 101 12.33 -7.74 -1.30
CA ASN A 101 13.44 -8.53 -1.85
C ASN A 101 13.04 -9.31 -3.09
N TYR A 102 13.87 -9.29 -4.12
CA TYR A 102 13.73 -10.19 -5.26
C TYR A 102 14.37 -11.55 -4.94
N ILE A 103 13.58 -12.62 -5.02
CA ILE A 103 14.00 -14.00 -4.74
C ILE A 103 14.02 -14.90 -5.98
N GLY A 104 13.74 -14.34 -7.16
CA GLY A 104 13.62 -15.08 -8.43
C GLY A 104 12.26 -14.93 -9.09
N SER A 105 12.01 -15.68 -10.17
CA SER A 105 10.71 -15.68 -10.84
C SER A 105 9.59 -16.14 -9.89
N GLY A 106 8.42 -15.52 -9.99
CA GLY A 106 7.30 -15.80 -9.09
C GLY A 106 6.32 -14.65 -8.97
N ASN A 107 5.36 -14.81 -8.06
CA ASN A 107 4.36 -13.80 -7.77
C ASN A 107 4.77 -12.96 -6.56
N TYR A 108 4.55 -11.66 -6.67
CA TYR A 108 4.87 -10.69 -5.63
C TYR A 108 3.68 -9.79 -5.36
N SER A 109 3.42 -9.53 -4.09
CA SER A 109 2.29 -8.74 -3.62
C SER A 109 2.77 -7.52 -2.87
N PHE A 110 2.21 -6.37 -3.20
CA PHE A 110 2.53 -5.08 -2.62
C PHE A 110 1.25 -4.46 -2.08
N THR A 111 1.39 -3.80 -0.94
CA THR A 111 0.38 -2.87 -0.43
C THR A 111 1.02 -1.50 -0.45
N ILE A 112 0.47 -0.56 -1.19
CA ILE A 112 1.13 0.72 -1.46
C ILE A 112 0.29 1.82 -0.88
N GLN A 113 0.84 2.57 0.08
CA GLN A 113 0.16 3.72 0.66
C GLN A 113 0.08 4.87 -0.33
N LEU A 114 -1.11 5.47 -0.44
CA LEU A 114 -1.30 6.72 -1.14
C LEU A 114 -0.95 7.92 -0.23
N TYR A 115 -0.46 9.00 -0.83
CA TYR A 115 -0.44 10.28 -0.12
C TYR A 115 -1.89 10.70 0.18
N LYS A 116 -2.11 11.35 1.33
CA LYS A 116 -3.46 11.72 1.77
C LYS A 116 -4.14 12.59 0.70
N ASN A 117 -5.33 12.18 0.25
CA ASN A 117 -6.19 12.91 -0.70
C ASN A 117 -5.58 13.20 -2.10
N THR A 118 -4.62 12.40 -2.59
CA THR A 118 -3.99 12.64 -3.91
C THR A 118 -4.63 11.87 -5.07
N LEU A 119 -5.52 10.92 -4.82
CA LEU A 119 -6.13 10.12 -5.87
C LEU A 119 -7.26 10.90 -6.57
N ASN A 120 -7.11 11.12 -7.87
CA ASN A 120 -8.19 11.58 -8.74
C ASN A 120 -8.85 10.39 -9.43
N GLU A 121 -10.03 9.98 -8.99
CA GLU A 121 -10.72 8.79 -9.53
C GLU A 121 -11.08 8.90 -11.03
N SER A 122 -11.09 10.12 -11.58
CA SER A 122 -11.38 10.37 -13.00
C SER A 122 -10.16 10.23 -13.92
N MET A 123 -8.98 9.95 -13.37
CA MET A 123 -7.72 9.85 -14.14
C MET A 123 -7.08 8.47 -13.97
N PRO A 124 -6.50 7.90 -15.05
CA PRO A 124 -5.84 6.59 -14.98
C PRO A 124 -4.61 6.64 -14.06
N VAL A 125 -4.42 5.56 -13.32
CA VAL A 125 -3.25 5.36 -12.46
C VAL A 125 -2.27 4.46 -13.18
N TYR A 126 -1.00 4.86 -13.20
CA TYR A 126 0.09 4.12 -13.79
C TYR A 126 0.90 3.44 -12.68
N ILE A 127 1.05 2.14 -12.79
CA ILE A 127 1.86 1.31 -11.90
C ILE A 127 3.22 1.14 -12.55
N TYR A 128 4.24 1.76 -11.97
CA TYR A 128 5.64 1.61 -12.37
C TYR A 128 6.27 0.55 -11.48
N SER A 129 6.65 -0.58 -12.07
CA SER A 129 7.32 -1.67 -11.37
C SER A 129 8.72 -1.85 -11.95
N GLU A 130 9.74 -1.96 -11.11
CA GLU A 130 11.11 -2.18 -11.53
C GLU A 130 11.89 -3.09 -10.58
N ILE A 131 12.85 -3.83 -11.12
CA ILE A 131 13.83 -4.59 -10.33
C ILE A 131 15.18 -3.90 -10.46
N ILE A 132 15.79 -3.58 -9.34
CA ILE A 132 17.06 -2.86 -9.27
C ILE A 132 18.08 -3.73 -8.52
N ASP A 133 19.28 -3.88 -9.08
CA ASP A 133 20.40 -4.58 -8.44
C ASP A 133 21.20 -3.69 -7.48
N ASN A 134 22.22 -4.25 -6.84
CA ASN A 134 23.10 -3.54 -5.90
C ASN A 134 23.97 -2.44 -6.55
N ARG A 135 24.03 -2.37 -7.89
CA ARG A 135 24.73 -1.33 -8.65
C ARG A 135 23.77 -0.25 -9.16
N SER A 136 22.53 -0.26 -8.69
CA SER A 136 21.45 0.58 -9.20
C SER A 136 21.12 0.31 -10.68
N MET A 137 21.52 -0.85 -11.21
CA MET A 137 21.17 -1.24 -12.57
C MET A 137 19.78 -1.87 -12.58
N ARG A 138 18.97 -1.43 -13.53
CA ARG A 138 17.62 -1.95 -13.74
C ARG A 138 17.69 -3.29 -14.47
N LEU A 139 17.22 -4.35 -13.82
CA LEU A 139 17.15 -5.71 -14.37
C LEU A 139 15.86 -5.96 -15.17
N GLY A 140 14.77 -5.29 -14.79
CA GLY A 140 13.48 -5.39 -15.47
C GLY A 140 12.59 -4.20 -15.14
N ARG A 141 11.64 -3.88 -16.02
CA ARG A 141 10.60 -2.85 -15.79
C ARG A 141 9.28 -3.19 -16.45
N SER A 142 8.21 -2.67 -15.85
CA SER A 142 6.89 -2.66 -16.44
C SER A 142 6.14 -1.39 -16.05
N ILE A 143 5.33 -0.88 -16.98
CA ILE A 143 4.43 0.24 -16.76
C ILE A 143 3.05 -0.20 -17.22
N THR A 144 2.08 -0.18 -16.32
CA THR A 144 0.70 -0.59 -16.63
C THR A 144 -0.28 0.48 -16.16
N SER A 145 -1.19 0.90 -17.04
CA SER A 145 -2.30 1.78 -16.69
C SER A 145 -3.46 0.96 -16.15
N VAL A 146 -4.00 1.37 -15.00
CA VAL A 146 -5.19 0.78 -14.38
C VAL A 146 -6.16 1.87 -13.97
N ASN A 147 -7.45 1.58 -14.13
CA ASN A 147 -8.50 2.36 -13.48
C ASN A 147 -8.76 1.71 -12.13
N LEU A 148 -8.51 2.45 -11.06
CA LEU A 148 -8.71 1.98 -9.70
C LEU A 148 -10.14 2.30 -9.28
N THR A 149 -10.95 1.27 -9.00
CA THR A 149 -12.26 1.41 -8.38
C THR A 149 -12.16 1.02 -6.90
N LYS A 150 -12.86 1.77 -6.04
CA LYS A 150 -13.08 1.39 -4.63
C LYS A 150 -14.02 0.20 -4.50
#